data_AF-A0A7S4BPE0-F1
#
_entry.id   AF-A0A7S4BPE0-F1
#
_cell.length_a   1.000
_cell.length_b   1.000
_cell.length_c   1.000
_cell.angle_alpha   90.00
_cell.angle_beta   90.00
_cell.angle_gamma   90.00
#
_symmetry.space_group_name_H-M   'P 1'
#
loop_
_entity.id
_entity.type
_entity.pdbx_description
1 polymer ?
#
loop_
_entity_poly.entity_id
_entity_poly.type
_entity_poly.pdbx_seq_one_letter_code
_entity_poly.pdbx_strand_id
1 'polypeptide(L)'
;GGLLLSAATLCDLLLDPAENEVFAPEEASVWHDLTRPLSHYYISASHNSYLEGDQLTGVSSGDMYRRILRTGCRCVEIDLWDGPDGMPDVTHEPRYTRCTRVSLAIVAIAIAEEAFVASDLPLIISLENHLSVPQQNEAARIFASAFGDKLARPATRPPDGMPLDSPASLRGKILLKGKMKLAASAVAAPV
;
A
#
# COMPACT_ATOMS: atom_id res chain seq x y z
N GLY A 1 9.65 -47.50 -33.06
CA GLY A 1 10.14 -47.96 -31.75
C GLY A 1 9.92 -46.84 -30.77
N GLY A 2 9.01 -47.01 -29.82
CA GLY A 2 8.79 -46.02 -28.77
C GLY A 2 9.99 -45.99 -27.84
N LEU A 3 10.48 -44.80 -27.51
CA LEU A 3 11.42 -44.65 -26.41
C LEU A 3 10.69 -45.08 -25.13
N LEU A 4 11.15 -46.18 -24.53
CA LEU A 4 10.72 -46.56 -23.19
C LEU A 4 11.40 -45.60 -22.20
N LEU A 5 10.60 -44.76 -21.55
CA LEU A 5 11.07 -43.94 -20.43
C LEU A 5 11.49 -44.87 -19.29
N SER A 6 12.70 -44.67 -18.78
CA SER A 6 13.11 -45.31 -17.54
C SER A 6 12.33 -44.71 -16.37
N ALA A 7 12.20 -45.46 -15.27
CA ALA A 7 11.59 -44.93 -14.05
C ALA A 7 12.29 -43.65 -13.56
N ALA A 8 13.62 -43.57 -13.69
CA ALA A 8 14.39 -42.38 -13.32
C ALA A 8 14.03 -41.18 -14.22
N THR A 9 13.99 -41.39 -15.54
CA THR A 9 13.64 -40.32 -16.49
C THR A 9 12.20 -39.83 -16.31
N LEU A 10 11.28 -40.72 -15.93
CA LEU A 10 9.92 -40.31 -15.58
C LEU A 10 9.89 -39.47 -14.30
N CYS A 11 10.67 -39.84 -13.26
CA CYS A 11 10.78 -39.02 -12.06
C CYS A 11 11.39 -37.65 -12.35
N ASP A 12 12.43 -37.59 -13.19
CA ASP A 12 13.04 -36.33 -13.60
C ASP A 12 12.02 -35.42 -14.29
N LEU A 13 11.22 -35.97 -15.22
CA LEU A 13 10.16 -35.22 -15.90
C LEU A 13 9.06 -34.74 -14.94
N LEU A 14 8.61 -35.58 -14.01
CA LEU A 14 7.57 -35.21 -13.06
C LEU A 14 8.00 -34.12 -12.07
N LEU A 15 9.31 -34.03 -11.81
CA LEU A 15 9.90 -33.04 -10.93
C LEU A 15 10.46 -31.83 -11.68
N ASP A 16 10.42 -31.83 -13.02
CA ASP A 16 10.91 -30.72 -13.83
C ASP A 16 9.87 -29.58 -13.83
N PRO A 17 10.16 -28.43 -13.19
CA PRO A 17 9.22 -27.31 -13.15
C PRO A 17 9.10 -26.58 -14.50
N ALA A 18 9.98 -26.83 -15.48
CA ALA A 18 9.77 -26.29 -16.81
C ALA A 18 8.73 -27.09 -17.60
N GLU A 19 8.57 -28.38 -17.30
CA GLU A 19 7.78 -29.33 -18.09
C GLU A 19 6.50 -29.82 -17.38
N ASN A 20 6.50 -29.83 -16.03
CA ASN A 20 5.41 -30.37 -15.21
C ASN A 20 5.06 -29.48 -14.01
N GLU A 21 5.21 -28.16 -14.14
CA GLU A 21 4.72 -27.22 -13.14
C GLU A 21 3.19 -27.23 -13.10
N VAL A 22 2.62 -27.29 -11.90
CA VAL A 22 1.16 -27.30 -11.72
C VAL A 22 0.57 -25.91 -12.00
N PHE A 23 1.40 -24.88 -11.88
CA PHE A 23 1.06 -23.49 -12.12
C PHE A 23 1.49 -23.05 -13.52
N ALA A 24 0.55 -22.74 -14.41
CA ALA A 24 0.84 -22.26 -15.76
C ALA A 24 1.43 -20.84 -15.73
N PRO A 25 2.74 -20.64 -15.98
CA PRO A 25 3.38 -19.33 -15.85
C PRO A 25 2.87 -18.33 -16.90
N GLU A 26 2.43 -18.80 -18.07
CA GLU A 26 1.74 -17.98 -19.08
C GLU A 26 0.42 -17.36 -18.60
N GLU A 27 -0.27 -17.99 -17.63
CA GLU A 27 -1.48 -17.43 -17.01
C GLU A 27 -1.18 -16.44 -15.87
N ALA A 28 0.10 -16.26 -15.52
CA ALA A 28 0.53 -15.29 -14.51
C ALA A 28 0.43 -13.83 -14.97
N SER A 29 0.06 -13.58 -16.24
CA SER A 29 -0.21 -12.24 -16.76
C SER A 29 -1.55 -11.70 -16.26
N VAL A 30 -1.68 -10.37 -16.11
CA VAL A 30 -2.93 -9.75 -15.65
C VAL A 30 -4.01 -9.91 -16.74
N TRP A 31 -4.92 -10.86 -16.53
CA TRP A 31 -6.03 -11.15 -17.46
C TRP A 31 -7.38 -10.56 -17.04
N HIS A 32 -7.47 -9.99 -15.84
CA HIS A 32 -8.71 -9.39 -15.32
C HIS A 32 -9.08 -8.10 -16.07
N ASP A 33 -10.38 -7.87 -16.29
CA ASP A 33 -10.90 -6.56 -16.67
C ASP A 33 -10.65 -5.57 -15.52
N LEU A 34 -9.75 -4.61 -15.70
CA LEU A 34 -9.36 -3.61 -14.70
C LEU A 34 -10.13 -2.29 -14.82
N THR A 35 -11.19 -2.25 -15.65
CA THR A 35 -12.01 -1.06 -15.88
C THR A 35 -13.24 -0.97 -14.97
N ARG A 36 -13.50 -2.02 -14.17
CA ARG A 36 -14.60 -2.00 -13.19
C ARG A 36 -14.23 -1.14 -11.97
N PRO A 37 -15.21 -0.69 -11.18
CA PRO A 37 -14.95 0.08 -9.97
C PRO A 37 -14.06 -0.69 -8.98
N LEU A 38 -13.21 0.02 -8.23
CA LEU A 38 -12.32 -0.59 -7.21
C LEU A 38 -13.03 -1.55 -6.24
N SER A 39 -14.31 -1.32 -5.95
CA SER A 39 -15.13 -2.18 -5.07
C SER A 39 -15.41 -3.58 -5.62
N HIS A 40 -15.03 -3.88 -6.87
CA HIS A 40 -15.23 -5.19 -7.51
C HIS A 40 -14.04 -6.14 -7.36
N TYR A 41 -12.94 -5.70 -6.73
CA TYR A 41 -11.70 -6.47 -6.67
C TYR A 41 -11.33 -6.82 -5.23
N TYR A 42 -10.76 -8.00 -5.04
CA TYR A 42 -9.96 -8.27 -3.86
C TYR A 42 -8.62 -7.55 -3.98
N ILE A 43 -8.24 -6.84 -2.92
CA ILE A 43 -7.00 -6.06 -2.87
C ILE A 43 -6.09 -6.70 -1.83
N SER A 44 -4.89 -7.10 -2.25
CA SER A 44 -3.85 -7.58 -1.34
C SER A 44 -3.50 -6.47 -0.35
N ALA A 45 -3.71 -6.72 0.93
CA ALA A 45 -3.63 -5.73 1.99
C ALA A 45 -2.77 -6.22 3.16
N SER A 46 -2.01 -5.31 3.75
CA SER A 46 -1.19 -5.53 4.93
C SER A 46 -1.71 -4.66 6.08
N HIS A 47 -1.75 -5.26 7.26
CA HIS A 47 -2.10 -4.62 8.53
C HIS A 47 -0.83 -4.31 9.33
N ASN A 48 -0.77 -3.15 9.97
CA ASN A 48 0.40 -2.66 10.71
C ASN A 48 1.71 -2.85 9.94
N SER A 49 1.74 -2.37 8.68
CA SER A 49 2.78 -2.63 7.69
C SER A 49 4.18 -2.19 8.10
N TYR A 50 4.32 -1.35 9.12
CA TYR A 50 5.59 -0.88 9.64
C TYR A 50 6.28 -1.88 10.56
N LEU A 51 5.57 -2.87 11.14
CA LEU A 51 6.13 -3.75 12.17
C LEU A 51 6.90 -4.93 11.59
N GLU A 52 8.14 -5.09 12.07
CA GLU A 52 8.90 -6.33 12.03
C GLU A 52 8.58 -7.16 13.29
N GLY A 53 7.91 -8.30 13.10
CA GLY A 53 7.62 -9.23 14.18
C GLY A 53 6.29 -8.97 14.88
N ASP A 54 6.31 -8.94 16.22
CA ASP A 54 5.11 -8.95 17.06
C ASP A 54 4.52 -7.55 17.31
N GLN A 55 3.29 -7.52 17.85
CA GLN A 55 2.51 -6.31 18.07
C GLN A 55 2.87 -5.55 19.37
N LEU A 56 3.66 -6.14 20.27
CA LEU A 56 3.93 -5.56 21.60
C LEU A 56 5.34 -4.99 21.71
N THR A 57 6.32 -5.62 21.05
CA THR A 57 7.76 -5.29 21.16
C THR A 57 8.47 -5.22 19.81
N GLY A 58 7.74 -5.30 18.70
CA GLY A 58 8.29 -5.32 17.34
C GLY A 58 9.05 -4.05 16.95
N VAL A 59 9.85 -4.17 15.89
CA VAL A 59 10.63 -3.04 15.35
C VAL A 59 9.83 -2.37 14.24
N SER A 60 9.57 -1.07 14.34
CA SER A 60 8.99 -0.29 13.25
C SER A 60 10.08 0.09 12.24
N SER A 61 9.83 -0.15 10.95
CA SER A 61 10.85 -0.05 9.91
C SER A 61 10.29 0.39 8.55
N GLY A 62 11.03 1.26 7.86
CA GLY A 62 10.75 1.61 6.47
C GLY A 62 10.98 0.44 5.50
N ASP A 63 11.89 -0.48 5.83
CA ASP A 63 12.20 -1.63 4.98
C ASP A 63 11.06 -2.64 4.91
N MET A 64 10.19 -2.69 5.93
CA MET A 64 8.99 -3.51 5.85
C MET A 64 8.06 -3.07 4.73
N TYR A 65 7.90 -1.77 4.50
CA TYR A 65 7.14 -1.28 3.35
C TYR A 65 7.79 -1.70 2.03
N ARG A 66 9.13 -1.67 1.93
CA ARG A 66 9.83 -2.15 0.73
C ARG A 66 9.52 -3.63 0.47
N ARG A 67 9.65 -4.47 1.49
CA ARG A 67 9.39 -5.92 1.40
C ARG A 67 7.94 -6.20 1.03
N ILE A 68 6.99 -5.57 1.72
CA ILE A 68 5.55 -5.77 1.50
C ILE A 68 5.14 -5.33 0.09
N LEU A 69 5.64 -4.18 -0.39
CA LEU A 69 5.29 -3.70 -1.74
C LEU A 69 5.87 -4.60 -2.83
N ARG A 70 7.05 -5.20 -2.60
CA ARG A 70 7.67 -6.17 -3.52
C ARG A 70 6.89 -7.47 -3.66
N THR A 71 6.04 -7.84 -2.70
CA THR A 71 5.14 -9.00 -2.84
C THR A 71 3.88 -8.70 -3.66
N GLY A 72 3.71 -7.47 -4.13
CA GLY A 72 2.52 -7.02 -4.87
C GLY A 72 1.39 -6.51 -3.98
N CYS A 73 1.61 -6.33 -2.66
CA CYS A 73 0.62 -5.73 -1.76
C CYS A 73 0.21 -4.33 -2.26
N ARG A 74 -1.10 -4.03 -2.29
CA ARG A 74 -1.70 -2.80 -2.84
C ARG A 74 -2.47 -1.98 -1.80
N CYS A 75 -2.48 -2.40 -0.53
CA CYS A 75 -2.98 -1.61 0.58
C CYS A 75 -2.05 -1.77 1.78
N VAL A 76 -1.44 -0.67 2.23
CA VAL A 76 -0.53 -0.64 3.39
C VAL A 76 -1.05 0.31 4.46
N GLU A 77 -0.61 0.11 5.69
CA GLU A 77 -1.05 0.87 6.85
C GLU A 77 0.07 1.73 7.44
N ILE A 78 -0.26 2.93 7.90
CA ILE A 78 0.65 3.84 8.60
C ILE A 78 -0.07 4.40 9.84
N ASP A 79 0.46 4.08 11.02
CA ASP A 79 -0.02 4.59 12.31
C ASP A 79 0.80 5.82 12.70
N LEU A 80 0.22 6.99 12.50
CA LEU A 80 0.89 8.27 12.66
C LEU A 80 0.77 8.79 14.09
N TRP A 81 1.90 9.07 14.72
CA TRP A 81 1.98 9.63 16.06
C TRP A 81 2.89 10.85 16.10
N ASP A 82 2.56 11.80 16.99
CA ASP A 82 3.40 12.98 17.20
C ASP A 82 4.81 12.53 17.59
N GLY A 83 5.82 13.00 16.87
CA GLY A 83 7.23 12.74 17.14
C GLY A 83 7.97 13.99 17.63
N PRO A 84 9.27 13.84 17.96
CA PRO A 84 10.11 14.93 18.42
C PRO A 84 10.30 16.00 17.34
N ASP A 85 10.63 17.22 17.76
CA ASP A 85 10.94 18.35 16.88
C ASP A 85 9.84 18.70 15.85
N GLY A 86 8.59 18.31 16.14
CA GLY A 86 7.45 18.54 15.25
C GLY A 86 7.41 17.58 14.05
N MET A 87 8.25 16.55 14.02
CA MET A 87 8.32 15.58 12.94
C MET A 87 7.47 14.34 13.26
N PRO A 88 6.53 13.93 12.39
CA PRO A 88 5.70 12.74 12.61
C PRO A 88 6.52 11.45 12.59
N ASP A 89 6.18 10.53 13.49
CA ASP A 89 6.69 9.15 13.47
C ASP A 89 5.57 8.14 13.17
N VAL A 90 6.02 6.93 12.87
CA VAL A 90 5.19 5.73 12.70
C VAL A 90 5.55 4.71 13.79
N THR A 91 4.54 4.24 14.52
CA THR A 91 4.68 3.20 15.55
C THR A 91 3.31 2.66 15.99
N HIS A 92 3.31 1.53 16.68
CA HIS A 92 2.10 0.93 17.25
C HIS A 92 1.81 1.49 18.64
N GLU A 93 0.62 2.04 18.86
CA GLU A 93 0.08 2.57 20.12
C GLU A 93 1.12 2.74 21.26
N PRO A 94 1.83 3.88 21.30
CA PRO A 94 3.02 4.05 22.14
C PRO A 94 2.70 4.08 23.64
N ARG A 95 1.42 4.16 24.05
CA ARG A 95 1.04 4.11 25.47
C ARG A 95 1.00 2.70 26.03
N TYR A 96 0.72 1.71 25.18
CA TYR A 96 0.47 0.33 25.61
C TYR A 96 1.45 -0.68 25.02
N THR A 97 2.24 -0.29 24.02
CA THR A 97 3.26 -1.13 23.41
C THR A 97 4.66 -0.58 23.67
N ARG A 98 5.67 -1.39 23.35
CA ARG A 98 7.08 -1.02 23.35
C ARG A 98 7.69 -1.15 21.95
N CYS A 99 6.87 -1.07 20.91
CA CYS A 99 7.36 -1.09 19.55
C CYS A 99 8.28 0.11 19.30
N THR A 100 9.31 -0.06 18.48
CA THR A 100 10.18 1.08 18.14
C THR A 100 9.43 2.09 17.25
N ARG A 101 10.05 3.25 17.03
CA ARG A 101 9.50 4.31 16.17
C ARG A 101 10.36 4.45 14.93
N VAL A 102 9.75 4.80 13.81
CA VAL A 102 10.44 5.17 12.56
C VAL A 102 9.86 6.48 12.03
N SER A 103 10.72 7.35 11.49
CA SER A 103 10.26 8.63 10.92
C SER A 103 9.31 8.40 9.75
N LEU A 104 8.24 9.20 9.69
CA LEU A 104 7.33 9.21 8.53
C LEU A 104 8.06 9.51 7.23
N ALA A 105 9.09 10.37 7.25
CA ALA A 105 9.85 10.70 6.05
C ALA A 105 10.56 9.46 5.47
N ILE A 106 11.14 8.62 6.32
CA ILE A 106 11.79 7.36 5.92
C ILE A 106 10.75 6.40 5.31
N VAL A 107 9.59 6.26 5.96
CA VAL A 107 8.49 5.43 5.46
C VAL A 107 7.98 5.92 4.10
N ALA A 108 7.77 7.24 3.96
CA ALA A 108 7.27 7.83 2.72
C ALA A 108 8.26 7.65 1.56
N ILE A 109 9.57 7.80 1.81
CA ILE A 109 10.61 7.54 0.80
C ILE A 109 10.60 6.06 0.39
N ALA A 110 10.58 5.14 1.35
CA ALA A 110 10.54 3.70 1.08
C ALA A 110 9.31 3.31 0.22
N ILE A 111 8.15 3.86 0.54
CA ILE A 111 6.93 3.66 -0.27
C ILE A 111 7.09 4.28 -1.66
N ALA A 112 7.62 5.51 -1.77
CA ALA A 112 7.74 6.20 -3.06
C ALA A 112 8.65 5.45 -4.05
N GLU A 113 9.71 4.81 -3.55
CA GLU A 113 10.65 3.97 -4.30
C GLU A 113 9.99 2.67 -4.79
N GLU A 114 9.14 2.06 -3.96
CA GLU A 114 8.67 0.69 -4.17
C GLU A 114 7.22 0.56 -4.62
N ALA A 115 6.43 1.64 -4.53
CA ALA A 115 4.98 1.63 -4.74
C ALA A 115 4.58 0.94 -6.05
N PHE A 116 5.36 1.12 -7.12
CA PHE A 116 5.01 0.62 -8.45
C PHE A 116 5.98 -0.36 -9.07
N VAL A 117 6.90 -0.94 -8.28
CA VAL A 117 7.94 -1.82 -8.85
C VAL A 117 7.41 -3.22 -9.15
N ALA A 118 6.63 -3.81 -8.24
CA ALA A 118 6.03 -5.13 -8.45
C ALA A 118 4.69 -5.07 -9.20
N SER A 119 4.02 -3.91 -9.20
CA SER A 119 2.73 -3.70 -9.88
C SER A 119 2.51 -2.21 -10.13
N ASP A 120 2.02 -1.84 -11.29
CA ASP A 120 1.69 -0.45 -11.66
C ASP A 120 0.27 -0.02 -11.24
N LEU A 121 -0.50 -0.93 -10.63
CA LEU A 121 -1.84 -0.68 -10.11
C LEU A 121 -1.81 0.25 -8.89
N PRO A 122 -2.92 0.95 -8.60
CA PRO A 122 -2.98 1.91 -7.49
C PRO A 122 -2.57 1.31 -6.15
N LEU A 123 -1.91 2.13 -5.34
CA LEU A 123 -1.57 1.83 -3.95
C LEU A 123 -2.49 2.62 -3.02
N ILE A 124 -3.13 1.93 -2.08
CA ILE A 124 -3.89 2.55 -0.99
C ILE A 124 -3.02 2.60 0.25
N ILE A 125 -2.98 3.75 0.91
CA ILE A 125 -2.35 3.92 2.22
C ILE A 125 -3.46 4.22 3.23
N SER A 126 -3.71 3.27 4.12
CA SER A 126 -4.59 3.45 5.29
C SER A 126 -3.84 4.22 6.35
N LEU A 127 -4.34 5.42 6.69
CA LEU A 127 -3.77 6.27 7.72
C LEU A 127 -4.56 6.16 9.01
N GLU A 128 -3.91 5.70 10.07
CA GLU A 128 -4.40 5.85 11.44
C GLU A 128 -3.76 7.11 12.05
N ASN A 129 -4.53 8.21 12.09
CA ASN A 129 -3.99 9.52 12.40
C ASN A 129 -4.22 9.93 13.86
N HIS A 130 -3.15 9.95 14.65
CA HIS A 130 -3.11 10.45 16.04
C HIS A 130 -2.32 11.76 16.19
N LEU A 131 -1.98 12.41 15.07
CA LEU A 131 -1.17 13.62 15.06
C LEU A 131 -1.94 14.84 15.57
N SER A 132 -1.23 15.73 16.24
CA SER A 132 -1.64 17.11 16.44
C SER A 132 -1.78 17.85 15.09
N VAL A 133 -2.59 18.91 15.03
CA VAL A 133 -2.80 19.69 13.79
C VAL A 133 -1.48 20.18 13.16
N PRO A 134 -0.49 20.72 13.91
CA PRO A 134 0.79 21.09 13.33
C PRO A 134 1.51 19.91 12.66
N GLN A 135 1.55 18.75 13.29
CA GLN A 135 2.20 17.57 12.72
C GLN A 135 1.37 16.93 11.59
N GLN A 136 0.04 17.10 11.55
CA GLN A 136 -0.77 16.75 10.39
C GLN A 136 -0.36 17.56 9.15
N ASN A 137 -0.09 18.86 9.32
CA ASN A 137 0.40 19.70 8.22
C ASN A 137 1.78 19.24 7.74
N GLU A 138 2.67 18.88 8.67
CA GLU A 138 3.99 18.37 8.31
C GLU A 138 3.91 17.00 7.63
N ALA A 139 3.04 16.09 8.10
CA ALA A 139 2.77 14.83 7.43
C ALA A 139 2.26 15.03 6.00
N ALA A 140 1.33 15.97 5.79
CA ALA A 140 0.84 16.32 4.46
C ALA A 140 1.97 16.84 3.55
N ARG A 141 2.89 17.65 4.09
CA ARG A 141 4.07 18.14 3.37
C ARG A 141 5.01 17.01 2.99
N ILE A 142 5.29 16.09 3.92
CA ILE A 142 6.13 14.91 3.69
C ILE A 142 5.53 14.04 2.58
N PHE A 143 4.25 13.71 2.65
CA PHE A 143 3.58 12.92 1.61
C PHE A 143 3.58 13.63 0.25
N ALA A 144 3.25 14.93 0.22
CA ALA A 144 3.25 15.70 -1.03
C ALA A 144 4.65 15.76 -1.66
N SER A 145 5.69 15.91 -0.85
CA SER A 145 7.08 15.96 -1.30
C SER A 145 7.59 14.59 -1.78
N ALA A 146 7.30 13.52 -1.04
CA ALA A 146 7.81 12.19 -1.34
C ALA A 146 7.09 11.55 -2.53
N PHE A 147 5.77 11.73 -2.62
CA PHE A 147 4.96 11.08 -3.65
C PHE A 147 4.81 11.92 -4.93
N GLY A 148 4.92 13.25 -4.83
CA GLY A 148 4.81 14.15 -5.99
C GLY A 148 3.55 13.86 -6.82
N ASP A 149 3.74 13.62 -8.11
CA ASP A 149 2.66 13.33 -9.07
C ASP A 149 2.02 11.96 -8.88
N LYS A 150 2.65 11.05 -8.12
CA LYS A 150 2.05 9.76 -7.75
C LYS A 150 0.90 9.96 -6.78
N LEU A 151 0.90 11.02 -5.96
CA LEU A 151 -0.19 11.28 -5.02
C LEU A 151 -1.49 11.65 -5.75
N ALA A 152 -2.55 10.88 -5.52
CA ALA A 152 -3.87 11.20 -6.03
C ALA A 152 -4.41 12.49 -5.38
N ARG A 153 -4.86 13.44 -6.20
CA ARG A 153 -5.45 14.71 -5.76
C ARG A 153 -6.78 14.92 -6.49
N PRO A 154 -7.88 14.29 -6.04
CA PRO A 154 -9.18 14.51 -6.67
C PRO A 154 -9.58 15.98 -6.51
N ALA A 155 -9.96 16.62 -7.62
CA ALA A 155 -10.36 18.03 -7.64
C ALA A 155 -11.67 18.29 -6.90
N THR A 156 -12.56 17.31 -6.89
CA THR A 156 -13.88 17.37 -6.25
C THR A 156 -14.21 16.04 -5.59
N ARG A 157 -14.95 16.09 -4.47
CA ARG A 157 -15.57 14.88 -3.91
C ARG A 157 -16.58 14.34 -4.94
N PRO A 158 -16.50 13.06 -5.34
CA PRO A 158 -17.52 12.49 -6.20
C PRO A 158 -18.88 12.50 -5.50
N PRO A 159 -19.99 12.75 -6.23
CA PRO A 159 -21.34 12.66 -5.68
C PRO A 159 -21.60 11.31 -4.99
N ASP A 160 -22.40 11.32 -3.94
CA ASP A 160 -22.80 10.08 -3.26
C ASP A 160 -23.53 9.15 -4.24
N GLY A 161 -23.23 7.85 -4.16
CA GLY A 161 -23.80 6.83 -5.04
C GLY A 161 -23.09 6.67 -6.40
N MET A 162 -22.10 7.51 -6.73
CA MET A 162 -21.23 7.26 -7.87
C MET A 162 -20.30 6.05 -7.61
N PRO A 163 -20.03 5.22 -8.62
CA PRO A 163 -19.04 4.16 -8.49
C PRO A 163 -17.64 4.74 -8.23
N LEU A 164 -16.81 3.97 -7.52
CA LEU A 164 -15.39 4.30 -7.37
C LEU A 164 -14.67 4.25 -8.72
N ASP A 165 -13.59 5.02 -8.82
CA ASP A 165 -12.67 4.93 -9.95
C ASP A 165 -12.12 3.49 -10.11
N SER A 166 -11.77 3.14 -11.34
CA SER A 166 -11.23 1.82 -11.68
C SER A 166 -9.74 1.71 -11.36
N PRO A 167 -9.20 0.49 -11.15
CA PRO A 167 -7.76 0.28 -11.08
C PRO A 167 -7.01 0.82 -12.31
N ALA A 168 -7.59 0.65 -13.52
CA ALA A 168 -6.99 1.13 -14.76
C ALA A 168 -6.83 2.66 -14.81
N SER A 169 -7.84 3.41 -14.36
CA SER A 169 -7.80 4.89 -14.33
C SER A 169 -6.89 5.45 -13.23
N LEU A 170 -6.56 4.64 -12.22
CA LEU A 170 -5.73 5.02 -11.07
C LEU A 170 -4.31 4.44 -11.14
N ARG A 171 -3.87 3.89 -12.28
CA ARG A 171 -2.50 3.37 -12.44
C ARG A 171 -1.45 4.41 -12.06
N GLY A 172 -0.44 3.95 -11.33
CA GLY A 172 0.64 4.81 -10.83
C GLY A 172 0.21 5.83 -9.76
N LYS A 173 -0.99 5.70 -9.19
CA LYS A 173 -1.50 6.61 -8.15
C LYS A 173 -1.48 6.01 -6.75
N ILE A 174 -1.14 6.85 -5.79
CA ILE A 174 -1.15 6.59 -4.34
C ILE A 174 -2.36 7.31 -3.75
N LEU A 175 -3.24 6.56 -3.11
CA LEU A 175 -4.49 7.03 -2.50
C LEU A 175 -4.32 7.03 -0.99
N LEU A 176 -4.64 8.15 -0.33
CA LEU A 176 -4.64 8.22 1.13
C LEU A 176 -6.06 7.98 1.65
N LYS A 177 -6.25 6.91 2.40
CA LYS A 177 -7.50 6.57 3.10
C LYS A 177 -7.37 6.99 4.56
N GLY A 178 -8.16 7.97 4.98
CA GLY A 178 -8.18 8.46 6.35
C GLY A 178 -9.44 9.25 6.67
N LYS A 179 -9.59 9.65 7.94
CA LYS A 179 -10.70 10.49 8.37
C LYS A 179 -10.56 11.88 7.76
N MET A 180 -11.54 12.32 6.98
CA MET A 180 -11.67 13.73 6.62
C MET A 180 -12.52 14.44 7.67
N LYS A 181 -11.97 15.48 8.32
CA LYS A 181 -12.82 16.50 8.93
C LYS A 181 -13.25 17.43 7.80
N LEU A 182 -14.53 17.35 7.42
CA LEU A 182 -15.11 18.34 6.51
C LEU A 182 -14.80 19.72 7.07
N ALA A 183 -14.09 20.56 6.32
CA ALA A 183 -14.07 21.98 6.62
C ALA A 183 -15.54 22.40 6.65
N ALA A 184 -16.01 22.95 7.77
CA ALA A 184 -17.30 23.59 7.82
C ALA A 184 -17.33 24.54 6.62
N SER A 185 -18.24 24.27 5.68
CA SER A 185 -18.41 25.07 4.48
C SER A 185 -18.34 26.54 4.87
N ALA A 186 -17.44 27.30 4.25
CA ALA A 186 -17.50 28.75 4.31
C ALA A 186 -18.88 29.15 3.80
N VAL A 187 -19.82 29.32 4.72
CA VAL A 187 -21.14 29.88 4.45
C VAL A 187 -20.81 31.28 3.96
N ALA A 188 -20.96 31.49 2.65
CA ALA A 188 -20.89 32.81 2.06
C ALA A 188 -21.84 33.70 2.85
N ALA A 189 -21.30 34.72 3.51
CA ALA A 189 -22.11 35.73 4.16
C ALA A 189 -23.01 36.36 3.09
N PRO A 190 -24.33 36.44 3.30
CA PRO A 190 -25.18 37.16 2.37
C PRO A 190 -24.83 38.65 2.43
N VAL A 191 -24.75 39.25 1.23
CA VAL A 191 -24.56 40.68 0.98
C VAL A 191 -25.72 41.48 1.58
#